data_AF-A0A409XCK9-F1
#
_entry.id   AF-A0A409XCK9-F1
#
_cell.length_a   1.000
_cell.length_b   1.000
_cell.length_c   1.000
_cell.angle_alpha   90.00
_cell.angle_beta   90.00
_cell.angle_gamma   90.00
#
_symmetry.space_group_name_H-M   'P 1'
#
loop_
_entity.id
_entity.type
_entity.pdbx_description
1 polymer ?
#
loop_
_entity_poly.entity_id
_entity_poly.type
_entity_poly.pdbx_seq_one_letter_code
_entity_poly.pdbx_strand_id
1 'polypeptide(L)'
;MFIFEKGSINSRINILYFLDSLCETCLIVKSHSKSDSSRATNANGLYVELVTRDLNRIIDLIVPEGRQGLPNLVSTKQILENWRSKRYIDPQRIDDIFSFLDSRPNIASSNTAESSKHAPSP
;
A
#
# COMPACT_ATOMS: atom_id res chain seq x y z
N MET A 1 -7.59 10.82 -8.75
CA MET A 1 -8.54 9.68 -8.69
C MET A 1 -8.56 8.85 -9.98
N PHE A 2 -8.51 9.45 -11.17
CA PHE A 2 -8.55 8.74 -12.48
C PHE A 2 -7.31 7.90 -12.87
N ILE A 3 -6.13 8.13 -12.28
CA ILE A 3 -4.90 7.43 -12.71
C ILE A 3 -4.86 5.97 -12.22
N PHE A 4 -5.46 5.67 -11.07
CA PHE A 4 -5.49 4.31 -10.53
C PHE A 4 -6.37 3.34 -11.34
N GLU A 5 -7.42 3.84 -12.00
CA GLU A 5 -8.34 2.99 -12.78
C GLU A 5 -7.76 2.54 -14.13
N LYS A 6 -6.89 3.34 -14.76
CA LYS A 6 -6.33 3.03 -16.09
C LYS A 6 -4.87 2.57 -16.09
N GLY A 7 -4.16 2.70 -14.98
CA GLY A 7 -2.80 2.19 -14.84
C GLY A 7 -2.79 0.66 -14.75
N SER A 8 -1.85 0.02 -15.46
CA SER A 8 -1.53 -1.39 -15.24
C SER A 8 -1.20 -1.64 -13.76
N ILE A 9 -1.27 -2.89 -13.30
CA ILE A 9 -0.87 -3.24 -11.92
C ILE A 9 0.53 -2.71 -11.58
N ASN A 10 1.45 -2.70 -12.55
CA ASN A 10 2.80 -2.15 -12.46
C ASN A 10 2.84 -0.62 -12.40
N SER A 11 1.84 0.07 -12.96
CA SER A 11 1.71 1.52 -12.85
C SER A 11 1.19 1.94 -11.47
N ARG A 12 0.40 1.08 -10.81
CA ARG A 12 -0.15 1.38 -9.47
C ARG A 12 0.91 1.36 -8.38
N ILE A 13 1.87 0.43 -8.47
CA ILE A 13 3.00 0.41 -7.51
C ILE A 13 3.90 1.66 -7.64
N ASN A 14 4.05 2.20 -8.86
CA ASN A 14 4.78 3.46 -9.07
C ASN A 14 4.15 4.64 -8.31
N ILE A 15 2.82 4.64 -8.16
CA ILE A 15 2.13 5.67 -7.36
C ILE A 15 2.46 5.49 -5.88
N LEU A 16 2.56 4.25 -5.38
CA LEU A 16 2.95 4.00 -3.98
C LEU A 16 4.37 4.48 -3.70
N TYR A 17 5.32 4.24 -4.61
CA TYR A 17 6.68 4.78 -4.52
C TYR A 17 6.70 6.31 -4.50
N PHE A 18 5.88 6.95 -5.35
CA PHE A 18 5.73 8.40 -5.32
C PHE A 18 5.19 8.91 -3.97
N LEU A 19 4.18 8.24 -3.40
CA LEU A 19 3.63 8.60 -2.10
C LEU A 19 4.66 8.43 -0.97
N ASP A 20 5.50 7.38 -1.04
CA ASP A 20 6.60 7.17 -0.09
C ASP A 20 7.59 8.34 -0.11
N SER A 21 8.06 8.72 -1.31
CA SER A 21 8.96 9.88 -1.48
C SER A 21 8.31 11.20 -1.06
N LEU A 22 7.00 11.37 -1.30
CA LEU A 22 6.26 12.57 -0.89
C LEU A 22 6.17 12.67 0.64
N CYS A 23 5.80 11.58 1.32
CA CYS A 23 5.74 11.51 2.78
C CYS A 23 7.12 11.79 3.41
N GLU A 24 8.18 11.21 2.86
CA GLU A 24 9.55 11.46 3.30
C GLU A 24 9.93 12.93 3.18
N THR A 25 9.65 13.55 2.03
CA THR A 25 9.94 14.96 1.77
C THR A 25 9.18 15.87 2.73
N CYS A 26 7.89 15.59 2.97
CA CYS A 26 7.06 16.36 3.91
C CYS A 26 7.64 16.34 5.34
N LEU A 27 8.18 15.19 5.77
CA LEU A 27 8.77 15.03 7.10
C LEU A 27 10.12 15.76 7.21
N ILE A 28 10.97 15.68 6.19
CA ILE A 28 12.25 16.40 6.12
C ILE A 28 12.00 17.90 6.22
N VAL A 29 11.10 18.46 5.40
CA VAL A 29 10.79 19.90 5.43
C VAL A 29 10.24 20.33 6.80
N LYS A 30 9.37 19.53 7.42
CA LYS A 30 8.87 19.80 8.78
C LYS A 30 10.00 19.83 9.83
N SER A 31 11.02 18.98 9.69
CA SER A 31 12.18 18.97 10.59
C SER A 31 13.06 20.22 10.44
N HIS A 32 13.20 20.75 9.22
CA HIS A 32 14.01 21.93 8.93
C HIS A 32 13.28 23.26 9.22
N SER A 33 11.95 23.31 9.17
CA SER A 33 11.16 24.54 9.32
C SER A 33 10.68 24.84 10.76
N LYS A 34 11.40 24.39 11.81
CA LYS A 34 10.99 24.60 13.22
C LYS A 34 10.86 26.08 13.66
N SER A 35 11.21 27.06 12.82
CA SER A 35 11.21 28.48 13.18
C SER A 35 10.29 29.38 12.34
N ASP A 36 9.54 28.88 11.35
CA ASP A 36 8.72 29.77 10.52
C ASP A 36 7.35 29.18 10.16
N SER A 37 6.31 29.75 10.77
CA SER A 37 4.90 29.46 10.58
C SER A 37 4.41 29.95 9.22
N SER A 38 4.99 29.41 8.15
CA SER A 38 4.63 29.71 6.77
C SER A 38 3.58 28.71 6.26
N ARG A 39 2.74 29.11 5.29
CA ARG A 39 1.69 28.25 4.69
C ARG A 39 2.21 26.89 4.16
N ALA A 40 3.52 26.77 3.90
CA ALA A 40 4.17 25.54 3.45
C ALA A 40 4.27 24.46 4.54
N THR A 41 4.50 24.83 5.82
CA THR A 41 4.53 23.85 6.92
C THR A 41 3.16 23.23 7.19
N ASN A 42 2.07 23.97 6.92
CA ASN A 42 0.71 23.43 6.98
C ASN A 42 0.45 22.42 5.85
N ALA A 43 0.90 22.68 4.61
CA ALA A 43 0.69 21.77 3.48
C ALA A 43 1.38 20.40 3.66
N ASN A 44 2.52 20.36 4.36
CA ASN A 44 3.28 19.12 4.58
C ASN A 44 2.53 18.12 5.47
N GLY A 45 1.78 18.59 6.47
CA GLY A 45 0.89 17.73 7.26
C GLY A 45 -0.30 17.21 6.43
N LEU A 46 -0.85 18.07 5.56
CA LEU A 46 -2.05 17.76 4.77
C LEU A 46 -1.84 16.56 3.83
N TYR A 47 -0.67 16.42 3.19
CA TYR A 47 -0.44 15.27 2.30
C TYR A 47 -0.39 13.94 3.06
N VAL A 48 0.30 13.91 4.21
CA VAL A 48 0.34 12.73 5.08
C VAL A 48 -1.06 12.42 5.61
N GLU A 49 -1.85 13.42 5.98
CA GLU A 49 -3.23 13.25 6.42
C GLU A 49 -4.13 12.69 5.31
N LEU A 50 -4.00 13.19 4.07
CA LEU A 50 -4.74 12.68 2.91
C LEU A 50 -4.39 11.22 2.61
N VAL A 51 -3.10 10.88 2.60
CA VAL A 51 -2.64 9.49 2.43
C VAL A 51 -3.17 8.62 3.55
N THR A 52 -3.08 9.08 4.80
CA THR A 52 -3.57 8.36 5.98
C THR A 52 -5.07 8.11 5.93
N ARG A 53 -5.86 9.10 5.50
CA ARG A 53 -7.32 8.98 5.33
C ARG A 53 -7.67 7.92 4.29
N ASP A 54 -7.00 7.94 3.15
CA ASP A 54 -7.34 7.12 1.98
C ASP A 54 -6.55 5.81 1.91
N LEU A 55 -5.77 5.49 2.94
CA LEU A 55 -4.77 4.43 2.93
C LEU A 55 -5.34 3.06 2.53
N ASN A 56 -6.46 2.63 3.15
CA ASN A 56 -7.10 1.36 2.82
C ASN A 56 -7.48 1.28 1.34
N ARG A 57 -8.05 2.35 0.78
CA ARG A 57 -8.43 2.43 -0.63
C ARG A 57 -7.20 2.38 -1.55
N ILE A 58 -6.13 3.07 -1.17
CA ILE A 58 -4.87 3.05 -1.92
C ILE A 58 -4.31 1.62 -1.99
N ILE A 59 -4.28 0.92 -0.84
CA ILE A 59 -3.82 -0.47 -0.77
C ILE A 59 -4.69 -1.41 -1.59
N ASP A 60 -6.02 -1.31 -1.53
CA ASP A 60 -6.92 -2.13 -2.33
C ASP A 60 -6.72 -1.95 -3.84
N LEU A 61 -6.34 -0.75 -4.28
CA LEU A 61 -6.06 -0.49 -5.69
C LEU A 61 -4.72 -1.11 -6.13
N ILE A 62 -3.70 -1.06 -5.27
CA ILE A 62 -2.34 -1.52 -5.59
C ILE A 62 -2.22 -3.04 -5.47
N VAL A 63 -2.82 -3.59 -4.42
CA VAL A 63 -2.85 -5.01 -4.10
C VAL A 63 -4.33 -5.42 -4.02
N PRO A 64 -5.01 -5.53 -5.16
CA PRO A 64 -6.38 -6.07 -5.19
C PRO A 64 -6.40 -7.52 -4.72
N GLU A 65 -7.57 -8.00 -4.30
CA GLU A 65 -7.78 -9.42 -4.03
C GLU A 65 -7.53 -10.27 -5.29
N GLY A 66 -7.06 -11.50 -5.09
CA GLY A 66 -6.71 -12.39 -6.20
C GLY A 66 -5.23 -12.37 -6.60
N ARG A 67 -4.91 -13.20 -7.59
CA ARG A 67 -3.53 -13.38 -8.09
C ARG A 67 -2.94 -12.10 -8.70
N GLN A 68 -3.81 -11.22 -9.19
CA GLN A 68 -3.45 -9.95 -9.82
C GLN A 68 -2.78 -8.96 -8.86
N GLY A 69 -3.00 -9.05 -7.54
CA GLY A 69 -2.28 -8.20 -6.56
C GLY A 69 -0.92 -8.75 -6.13
N LEU A 70 -0.65 -10.03 -6.35
CA LEU A 70 0.57 -10.71 -5.85
C LEU A 70 1.89 -10.05 -6.30
N PRO A 71 2.04 -9.58 -7.55
CA PRO A 71 3.28 -8.94 -7.98
C PRO A 71 3.65 -7.71 -7.13
N ASN A 72 2.66 -7.01 -6.58
CA ASN A 72 2.86 -5.80 -5.79
C ASN A 72 2.90 -6.05 -4.29
N LEU A 73 2.48 -7.23 -3.81
CA LEU A 73 2.28 -7.50 -2.38
C LEU A 73 3.58 -7.31 -1.58
N VAL A 74 4.68 -7.89 -2.05
CA VAL A 74 5.97 -7.85 -1.35
C VAL A 74 6.49 -6.41 -1.25
N SER A 75 6.52 -5.68 -2.38
CA SER A 75 6.97 -4.29 -2.41
C SER A 75 6.07 -3.37 -1.58
N THR A 76 4.75 -3.60 -1.61
CA THR A 76 3.79 -2.85 -0.79
C THR A 76 4.06 -3.05 0.69
N LYS A 77 4.26 -4.29 1.14
CA LYS A 77 4.62 -4.58 2.54
C LYS A 77 5.93 -3.92 2.96
N GLN A 78 6.94 -3.91 2.10
CA GLN A 78 8.22 -3.22 2.37
C GLN A 78 8.04 -1.71 2.56
N ILE A 79 7.25 -1.06 1.71
CA ILE A 79 6.97 0.38 1.82
C ILE A 79 6.18 0.67 3.11
N LEU A 80 5.16 -0.13 3.42
CA LEU A 80 4.39 0.02 4.66
C LEU A 80 5.25 -0.15 5.91
N GLU A 81 6.18 -1.10 5.91
CA GLU A 81 7.13 -1.29 7.03
C GLU A 81 8.06 -0.08 7.20
N ASN A 82 8.51 0.50 6.09
CA ASN A 82 9.27 1.75 6.11
C ASN A 82 8.45 2.90 6.71
N TRP A 83 7.17 3.04 6.32
CA TRP A 83 6.27 4.08 6.85
C TRP A 83 6.02 3.90 8.35
N ARG A 84 5.86 2.66 8.81
CA ARG A 84 5.73 2.32 10.22
C ARG A 84 6.99 2.69 11.01
N SER A 85 8.16 2.25 10.52
CA SER A 85 9.45 2.48 11.16
C SER A 85 9.78 3.96 11.28
N LYS A 86 9.54 4.73 10.22
CA LYS A 86 9.77 6.19 10.19
C LYS A 86 8.60 6.99 10.77
N ARG A 87 7.53 6.33 11.21
CA ARG A 87 6.30 6.92 11.78
C ARG A 87 5.70 8.01 10.88
N TYR A 88 5.70 7.77 9.57
CA TYR A 88 4.98 8.64 8.62
C TYR A 88 3.48 8.60 8.89
N ILE A 89 2.99 7.41 9.19
CA ILE A 89 1.62 7.13 9.60
C ILE A 89 1.70 6.45 10.97
N ASP A 90 0.65 6.61 11.78
CA ASP A 90 0.52 5.91 13.07
C ASP A 90 0.78 4.41 12.87
N PRO A 91 1.78 3.82 13.58
CA PRO A 91 2.10 2.40 13.48
C PRO A 91 0.89 1.48 13.63
N GLN A 92 -0.07 1.82 14.49
CA GLN A 92 -1.26 0.99 14.70
C GLN A 92 -2.10 0.88 13.41
N ARG A 93 -2.24 1.98 12.66
CA ARG A 93 -2.98 1.95 11.39
C ARG A 93 -2.29 1.11 10.32
N ILE A 94 -0.95 1.04 10.38
CA ILE A 94 -0.17 0.19 9.48
C ILE A 94 -0.32 -1.28 9.89
N ASP A 95 -0.34 -1.58 11.20
CA ASP A 95 -0.60 -2.92 11.73
C ASP A 95 -1.97 -3.47 11.34
N ASP A 96 -2.99 -2.62 11.37
CA ASP A 96 -4.34 -2.97 10.93
C ASP A 96 -4.33 -3.39 9.44
N ILE A 97 -3.53 -2.73 8.60
CA ILE A 97 -3.39 -3.04 7.17
C ILE A 97 -2.59 -4.32 6.95
N PHE A 98 -1.52 -4.55 7.72
CA PHE A 98 -0.81 -5.83 7.67
C PHE A 98 -1.73 -6.99 8.01
N SER A 99 -2.51 -6.86 9.08
CA SER A 99 -3.51 -7.84 9.49
C SER A 99 -4.55 -8.09 8.38
N PHE A 100 -5.02 -7.01 7.74
CA PHE A 100 -5.93 -7.10 6.60
C PHE A 100 -5.30 -7.85 5.40
N LEU A 101 -4.07 -7.51 5.00
CA LEU A 101 -3.37 -8.16 3.89
C LEU A 101 -3.06 -9.64 4.18
N ASP A 102 -2.72 -9.98 5.43
CA ASP A 102 -2.41 -11.35 5.85
C ASP A 102 -3.64 -12.24 6.02
N SER A 103 -4.80 -11.65 6.34
CA SER A 103 -6.07 -12.37 6.43
C SER A 103 -6.59 -12.85 5.07
N ARG A 104 -6.06 -12.33 3.96
CA ARG A 104 -6.52 -12.68 2.62
C ARG A 104 -6.13 -14.11 2.28
N PRO A 105 -7.06 -14.92 1.74
CA PRO A 105 -6.76 -16.30 1.38
C PRO A 105 -5.64 -16.34 0.34
N ASN A 106 -4.61 -17.14 0.61
CA ASN A 106 -3.51 -17.33 -0.30
C ASN A 106 -3.97 -18.19 -1.49
N ILE A 107 -4.42 -17.54 -2.57
CA ILE A 107 -4.93 -18.19 -3.80
C ILE A 107 -3.81 -18.93 -4.57
N ALA A 108 -2.58 -18.92 -4.06
CA ALA A 108 -1.51 -19.81 -4.52
C ALA A 108 -1.81 -21.30 -4.24
N SER A 109 -2.64 -21.62 -3.22
CA SER A 109 -2.82 -23.01 -2.75
C SER A 109 -4.07 -23.72 -3.30
N SER A 110 -4.95 -23.04 -4.06
CA SER A 110 -6.27 -23.58 -4.42
C SER A 110 -6.35 -24.35 -5.75
N ASN A 111 -5.23 -24.78 -6.35
CA ASN A 111 -5.22 -25.44 -7.67
C ASN A 111 -4.84 -26.92 -7.68
N THR A 112 -4.49 -27.53 -6.53
CA THR A 112 -4.02 -28.94 -6.53
C THR A 112 -5.13 -29.95 -6.21
N ALA A 113 -6.30 -29.53 -5.74
CA ALA A 113 -7.32 -30.46 -5.23
C ALA A 113 -8.37 -30.93 -6.27
N GLU A 114 -8.51 -30.28 -7.43
CA GLU A 114 -9.61 -30.59 -8.36
C GLU A 114 -9.25 -31.52 -9.53
N SER A 115 -7.97 -31.86 -9.73
CA SER A 115 -7.55 -32.67 -10.90
C SER A 115 -7.57 -34.20 -10.69
N SER A 116 -7.95 -34.71 -9.51
CA SER A 116 -7.85 -36.15 -9.20
C SER A 116 -9.17 -36.95 -9.22
N LYS A 117 -10.27 -36.41 -9.78
CA LYS A 117 -11.57 -37.12 -9.80
C LYS A 117 -12.07 -37.61 -11.16
N HIS A 118 -11.23 -37.66 -12.19
CA HIS A 118 -11.65 -38.25 -13.47
C HIS A 118 -10.63 -39.25 -14.02
N ALA A 119 -10.64 -40.45 -13.46
CA ALA A 119 -10.11 -41.63 -14.14
C ALA A 119 -11.30 -42.38 -14.79
N PRO A 120 -11.29 -42.61 -16.11
CA PRO A 120 -12.27 -43.51 -16.71
C PRO A 120 -11.88 -44.95 -16.34
N SER A 121 -12.86 -45.72 -15.88
CA SER A 121 -12.73 -47.18 -15.66
C SER A 121 -13.26 -47.93 -16.90
N PRO A 122 -12.90 -49.21 -17.06
CA PRO A 122 -12.17 -49.80 -18.19
C PRO A 122 -12.97 -49.98 -19.49
#